data_AF-A0A1V5TN05-F1
#
_entry.id   AF-A0A1V5TN05-F1
#
_cell.length_a   1.000
_cell.length_b   1.000
_cell.length_c   1.000
_cell.angle_alpha   90.00
_cell.angle_beta   90.00
_cell.angle_gamma   90.00
#
_symmetry.space_group_name_H-M   'P 1'
#
loop_
_entity.id
_entity.type
_entity.pdbx_description
1 polymer ?
#
loop_
_entity_poly.entity_id
_entity_poly.type
_entity_poly.pdbx_seq_one_letter_code
_entity_poly.pdbx_strand_id
1 'polypeptide(L)'
;MTIKISSSILLIFALVFTACKKEIKEEPFVFNGSSFLELVTDAISGNAASKKNLQGLHNFNVPLNSYNKILVDSILINNIRYYALLMENKNPLHNLFAIVDDDLNVLIKDESLNGYLNLNFKKSGSRIFAVITEDFISKEVVNLKRISYYSLENHNSELAFRIFTDIATNEKEAEQIITGISDSLITTNIIFTKPKDGRSLKDVFNYNIGLQKYVSNKNLFDSLVVRELRAIKTFSDKNLIIDTTRNY
;
A
#
# COMPACT_ATOMS: atom_id res chain seq x y z
N MET A 1 -41.89 -74.79 6.59
CA MET A 1 -42.51 -73.58 6.01
C MET A 1 -41.39 -72.68 5.52
N THR A 2 -41.08 -72.76 4.23
CA THR A 2 -39.90 -72.12 3.61
C THR A 2 -40.35 -70.82 2.98
N ILE A 3 -39.87 -69.69 3.51
CA ILE A 3 -40.21 -68.36 3.02
C ILE A 3 -39.42 -68.10 1.72
N LYS A 4 -40.11 -68.10 0.57
CA LYS A 4 -39.55 -67.65 -0.70
C LYS A 4 -39.51 -66.12 -0.71
N ILE A 5 -38.33 -65.56 -0.46
CA ILE A 5 -38.09 -64.12 -0.61
C ILE A 5 -38.00 -63.83 -2.11
N SER A 6 -38.94 -63.02 -2.61
CA SER A 6 -38.99 -62.57 -4.00
C SER A 6 -37.73 -61.77 -4.35
N SER A 7 -37.07 -62.14 -5.46
CA SER A 7 -35.86 -61.48 -5.99
C SER A 7 -36.04 -59.97 -6.23
N SER A 8 -37.28 -59.47 -6.29
CA SER A 8 -37.59 -58.05 -6.46
C SER A 8 -37.42 -57.24 -5.16
N ILE A 9 -37.54 -57.88 -3.99
CA ILE A 9 -37.41 -57.21 -2.68
C ILE A 9 -35.93 -56.99 -2.34
N LEU A 10 -35.05 -57.87 -2.78
CA LEU A 10 -33.60 -57.75 -2.58
C LEU A 10 -32.99 -56.58 -3.37
N LEU A 11 -33.56 -56.25 -4.54
CA LEU A 11 -33.07 -55.17 -5.39
C LEU A 11 -33.44 -53.78 -4.85
N ILE A 12 -34.61 -53.66 -4.19
CA ILE A 12 -35.06 -52.41 -3.58
C ILE A 12 -34.22 -52.09 -2.33
N PHE A 13 -33.82 -53.10 -1.56
CA PHE A 13 -32.96 -52.89 -0.39
C PHE A 13 -31.53 -52.47 -0.78
N ALA A 14 -31.02 -52.90 -1.93
CA ALA A 14 -29.69 -52.50 -2.41
C ALA A 14 -29.62 -51.04 -2.90
N LEU A 15 -30.73 -50.47 -3.39
CA LEU A 15 -30.77 -49.09 -3.90
C LEU A 15 -30.83 -48.02 -2.80
N VAL A 16 -31.27 -48.36 -1.58
CA VAL A 16 -31.39 -47.40 -0.47
C VAL A 16 -30.03 -47.06 0.17
N PHE A 17 -28.99 -47.87 -0.04
CA PHE A 17 -27.66 -47.66 0.59
C PHE A 17 -26.67 -46.82 -0.24
N THR A 18 -27.03 -46.33 -1.43
CA THR A 18 -26.08 -45.59 -2.30
C THR A 18 -26.27 -44.07 -2.32
N ALA A 19 -27.27 -43.52 -1.64
CA ALA A 19 -27.55 -42.08 -1.65
C ALA A 19 -27.36 -41.44 -0.26
N CYS A 20 -26.15 -41.52 0.29
CA CYS A 20 -25.73 -40.64 1.37
C CYS A 20 -24.28 -40.21 1.12
N LYS A 21 -24.09 -39.43 0.04
CA LYS A 21 -22.88 -38.61 -0.06
C LYS A 21 -23.00 -37.57 1.05
N LYS A 22 -22.15 -37.68 2.06
CA LYS A 22 -21.96 -36.65 3.06
C LYS A 22 -21.62 -35.37 2.29
N GLU A 23 -22.55 -34.41 2.24
CA GLU A 23 -22.22 -33.07 1.75
C GLU A 23 -21.04 -32.60 2.59
N ILE A 24 -19.87 -32.52 1.94
CA ILE A 24 -18.73 -31.82 2.50
C ILE A 24 -19.23 -30.38 2.55
N LYS A 25 -19.63 -29.92 3.73
CA LYS A 25 -19.87 -28.50 3.94
C LYS A 25 -18.55 -27.82 3.64
N GLU A 26 -18.46 -27.17 2.47
CA GLU A 26 -17.35 -26.28 2.18
C GLU A 26 -17.29 -25.28 3.33
N GLU A 27 -16.14 -25.22 4.00
CA GLU A 27 -15.93 -24.18 5.00
C GLU A 27 -16.09 -22.83 4.29
N PRO A 28 -16.83 -21.87 4.88
CA PRO A 28 -17.01 -20.58 4.25
C PRO A 28 -15.64 -19.96 4.03
N PHE A 29 -15.37 -19.49 2.80
CA PHE A 29 -14.14 -18.78 2.48
C PHE A 29 -14.00 -17.59 3.42
N VAL A 30 -13.00 -17.63 4.31
CA VAL A 30 -12.71 -16.52 5.23
C VAL A 30 -11.62 -15.67 4.61
N PHE A 31 -12.00 -14.50 4.12
CA PHE A 31 -11.05 -13.52 3.63
C PHE A 31 -10.09 -13.10 4.75
N ASN A 32 -8.80 -13.18 4.47
CA ASN A 32 -7.69 -12.88 5.36
C ASN A 32 -6.45 -12.48 4.55
N GLY A 33 -5.40 -12.00 5.24
CA GLY A 33 -4.20 -11.48 4.59
C GLY A 33 -3.52 -12.49 3.67
N SER A 34 -3.49 -13.77 4.03
CA SER A 34 -2.92 -14.83 3.21
C SER A 34 -3.76 -15.06 1.95
N SER A 35 -5.09 -15.17 2.11
CA SER A 35 -5.99 -15.33 0.95
C SER A 35 -5.97 -14.11 0.02
N PHE A 36 -5.76 -12.90 0.56
CA PHE A 36 -5.64 -11.70 -0.24
C PHE A 36 -4.32 -11.69 -1.03
N LEU A 37 -3.22 -12.06 -0.39
CA LEU A 37 -1.92 -12.19 -1.06
C LEU A 37 -1.97 -13.24 -2.19
N GLU A 38 -2.62 -14.38 -1.94
CA GLU A 38 -2.84 -15.42 -2.95
C GLU A 38 -3.68 -14.88 -4.11
N LEU A 39 -4.80 -14.22 -3.82
CA LEU A 39 -5.67 -13.61 -4.84
C LEU A 39 -4.91 -12.61 -5.72
N VAL A 40 -4.07 -11.76 -5.13
CA VAL A 40 -3.22 -10.79 -5.85
C VAL A 40 -2.18 -11.53 -6.71
N THR A 41 -1.50 -12.52 -6.15
CA THR A 41 -0.46 -13.29 -6.84
C THR A 41 -1.03 -14.06 -8.04
N ASP A 42 -2.21 -14.65 -7.88
CA ASP A 42 -2.93 -15.34 -8.95
C ASP A 42 -3.40 -14.37 -10.04
N ALA A 43 -3.90 -13.19 -9.66
CA ALA A 43 -4.29 -12.16 -10.61
C ALA A 43 -3.09 -11.71 -11.47
N ILE A 44 -1.93 -11.48 -10.84
CA ILE A 44 -0.67 -11.17 -11.54
C ILE A 44 -0.23 -12.31 -12.45
N SER A 45 -0.42 -13.56 -12.02
CA SER A 45 -0.06 -14.76 -12.79
C SER A 45 -1.04 -15.07 -13.93
N GLY A 46 -2.11 -14.28 -14.09
CA GLY A 46 -3.02 -14.37 -15.23
C GLY A 46 -4.36 -15.05 -14.93
N ASN A 47 -4.69 -15.39 -13.68
CA ASN A 47 -5.97 -15.99 -13.32
C ASN A 47 -7.13 -15.01 -13.56
N ALA A 48 -8.04 -15.35 -14.47
CA ALA A 48 -9.15 -14.48 -14.87
C ALA A 48 -10.17 -14.24 -13.74
N ALA A 49 -10.42 -15.22 -12.88
CA ALA A 49 -11.33 -15.09 -11.75
C ALA A 49 -10.74 -14.13 -10.71
N SER A 50 -9.45 -14.29 -10.38
CA SER A 50 -8.74 -13.40 -9.46
C SER A 50 -8.66 -11.97 -9.99
N LYS A 51 -8.38 -11.78 -11.29
CA LYS A 51 -8.43 -10.46 -11.95
C LYS A 51 -9.80 -9.81 -11.87
N LYS A 52 -10.88 -10.59 -12.04
CA LYS A 52 -12.25 -10.10 -11.93
C LYS A 52 -12.57 -9.66 -10.50
N ASN A 53 -12.14 -10.43 -9.50
CA ASN A 53 -12.36 -10.09 -8.08
C ASN A 53 -11.61 -8.82 -7.66
N LEU A 54 -10.45 -8.57 -8.25
CA LEU A 54 -9.62 -7.38 -7.98
C LEU A 54 -9.83 -6.26 -9.00
N GLN A 55 -10.95 -6.28 -9.73
CA GLN A 55 -11.24 -5.27 -10.73
C GLN A 55 -11.30 -3.88 -10.08
N GLY A 56 -10.55 -2.91 -10.63
CA GLY A 56 -10.48 -1.54 -10.11
C GLY A 56 -9.34 -1.29 -9.11
N LEU A 57 -8.78 -2.35 -8.52
CA LEU A 57 -7.64 -2.25 -7.61
C LEU A 57 -6.35 -1.91 -8.37
N HIS A 58 -6.00 -2.69 -9.39
CA HIS A 58 -4.77 -2.48 -10.16
C HIS A 58 -4.82 -3.13 -11.54
N ASN A 59 -3.95 -2.70 -12.44
CA ASN A 59 -3.76 -3.36 -13.72
C ASN A 59 -2.71 -4.47 -13.62
N PHE A 60 -3.16 -5.71 -13.45
CA PHE A 60 -2.30 -6.91 -13.30
C PHE A 60 -1.74 -7.43 -14.64
N ASN A 61 -1.20 -6.54 -15.46
CA ASN A 61 -0.56 -6.89 -16.74
C ASN A 61 0.97 -6.96 -16.66
N VAL A 62 1.51 -6.72 -15.46
CA VAL A 62 2.94 -6.70 -15.19
C VAL A 62 3.35 -8.07 -14.59
N PRO A 63 4.39 -8.75 -15.10
CA PRO A 63 4.75 -10.09 -14.64
C PRO A 63 5.15 -10.17 -13.16
N LEU A 64 4.85 -11.29 -12.48
CA LEU A 64 5.13 -11.49 -11.06
C LEU A 64 6.62 -11.30 -10.70
N ASN A 65 7.53 -11.79 -11.54
CA ASN A 65 8.98 -11.69 -11.33
C ASN A 65 9.56 -10.27 -11.48
N SER A 66 8.74 -9.30 -11.86
CA SER A 66 9.13 -7.88 -11.93
C SER A 66 8.90 -7.14 -10.60
N TYR A 67 8.16 -7.73 -9.66
CA TYR A 67 7.99 -7.16 -8.34
C TYR A 67 9.18 -7.51 -7.44
N ASN A 68 9.71 -6.50 -6.76
CA ASN A 68 10.70 -6.67 -5.70
C ASN A 68 10.03 -7.14 -4.41
N LYS A 69 8.79 -6.68 -4.17
CA LYS A 69 8.01 -6.99 -2.97
C LYS A 69 6.52 -6.88 -3.26
N ILE A 70 5.77 -7.85 -2.76
CA ILE A 70 4.31 -7.79 -2.63
C ILE A 70 4.03 -8.12 -1.17
N LEU A 71 3.46 -7.17 -0.44
CA LEU A 71 3.20 -7.28 0.98
C LEU A 71 1.74 -7.02 1.25
N VAL A 72 1.14 -7.91 2.03
CA VAL A 72 -0.19 -7.73 2.61
C VAL A 72 -0.05 -7.66 4.12
N ASP A 73 -0.65 -6.63 4.71
CA ASP A 73 -0.77 -6.48 6.15
C ASP A 73 -2.23 -6.12 6.50
N SER A 74 -2.59 -6.14 7.78
CA SER A 74 -3.94 -5.79 8.21
C SER A 74 -3.98 -5.03 9.52
N ILE A 75 -5.02 -4.23 9.69
CA ILE A 75 -5.32 -3.53 10.94
C ILE A 75 -6.80 -3.66 11.28
N LEU A 76 -7.12 -3.74 12.58
CA LEU A 76 -8.48 -3.75 13.08
C LEU A 76 -8.82 -2.38 13.66
N ILE A 77 -9.85 -1.73 13.13
CA ILE A 77 -10.34 -0.42 13.58
C ILE A 77 -11.85 -0.54 13.81
N ASN A 78 -12.31 -0.31 15.04
CA ASN A 78 -13.74 -0.39 15.39
C ASN A 78 -14.40 -1.70 14.96
N ASN A 79 -13.72 -2.83 15.18
CA ASN A 79 -14.12 -4.18 14.77
C ASN A 79 -14.23 -4.43 13.26
N ILE A 80 -13.86 -3.47 12.43
CA ILE A 80 -13.73 -3.64 10.97
C ILE A 80 -12.27 -3.88 10.67
N ARG A 81 -11.99 -4.92 9.89
CA ARG A 81 -10.63 -5.24 9.44
C ARG A 81 -10.38 -4.59 8.08
N TYR A 82 -9.19 -4.03 7.97
CA TYR A 82 -8.70 -3.41 6.75
C TYR A 82 -7.41 -4.12 6.35
N TYR A 83 -7.24 -4.35 5.05
CA TYR A 83 -6.03 -4.94 4.49
C TYR A 83 -5.28 -3.90 3.68
N ALA A 84 -4.00 -3.77 3.96
CA ALA A 84 -3.07 -3.00 3.17
C ALA A 84 -2.39 -3.90 2.15
N LEU A 85 -2.38 -3.47 0.89
CA LEU A 85 -1.56 -4.05 -0.16
C LEU A 85 -0.46 -3.06 -0.53
N LEU A 86 0.79 -3.49 -0.43
CA LEU A 86 1.96 -2.75 -0.88
C LEU A 86 2.68 -3.56 -1.95
N MET A 87 2.71 -3.04 -3.18
CA MET A 87 3.42 -3.63 -4.31
C MET A 87 4.57 -2.71 -4.71
N GLU A 88 5.79 -3.22 -4.64
CA GLU A 88 7.01 -2.55 -5.09
C GLU A 88 7.54 -3.27 -6.34
N ASN A 89 7.63 -2.55 -7.44
CA ASN A 89 8.06 -3.04 -8.73
C ASN A 89 9.44 -2.49 -9.12
N LYS A 90 10.20 -3.27 -9.91
CA LYS A 90 11.46 -2.80 -10.51
C LYS A 90 11.28 -1.53 -11.34
N ASN A 91 10.14 -1.38 -12.00
CA ASN A 91 9.70 -0.13 -12.61
C ASN A 91 8.71 0.58 -11.68
N PRO A 92 9.09 1.71 -11.04
CA PRO A 92 8.27 2.37 -10.04
C PRO A 92 6.89 2.84 -10.53
N LEU A 93 6.70 2.97 -11.85
CA LEU A 93 5.39 3.29 -12.45
C LEU A 93 4.31 2.22 -12.19
N HIS A 94 4.70 1.04 -11.72
CA HIS A 94 3.81 -0.06 -11.36
C HIS A 94 3.77 -0.31 -9.84
N ASN A 95 4.32 0.60 -9.04
CA ASN A 95 4.12 0.55 -7.59
C ASN A 95 2.66 0.82 -7.25
N LEU A 96 2.19 0.20 -6.18
CA LEU A 96 0.84 0.37 -5.67
C LEU A 96 0.87 0.33 -4.15
N PHE A 97 0.19 1.29 -3.53
CA PHE A 97 -0.32 1.14 -2.19
C PHE A 97 -1.85 1.20 -2.24
N ALA A 98 -2.51 0.25 -1.57
CA ALA A 98 -3.96 0.25 -1.47
C ALA A 98 -4.42 -0.22 -0.10
N ILE A 99 -5.60 0.25 0.30
CA ILE A 99 -6.33 -0.25 1.47
C ILE A 99 -7.69 -0.74 0.99
N VAL A 100 -8.05 -1.96 1.39
CA VAL A 100 -9.36 -2.57 1.13
C VAL A 100 -10.01 -3.02 2.43
N ASP A 101 -11.33 -3.13 2.44
CA ASP A 101 -12.07 -3.80 3.53
C ASP A 101 -12.22 -5.31 3.28
N ASP A 102 -12.94 -5.99 4.17
CA ASP A 102 -13.20 -7.44 4.09
C ASP A 102 -14.00 -7.86 2.83
N ASP A 103 -14.71 -6.92 2.21
CA ASP A 103 -15.51 -7.12 0.99
C ASP A 103 -14.75 -6.73 -0.29
N LEU A 104 -13.44 -6.45 -0.18
CA LEU A 104 -12.57 -5.98 -1.27
C LEU A 104 -12.94 -4.60 -1.82
N ASN A 105 -13.71 -3.78 -1.09
CA ASN A 105 -13.95 -2.40 -1.51
C ASN A 105 -12.66 -1.59 -1.37
N VAL A 106 -12.25 -0.92 -2.44
CA VAL A 106 -11.04 -0.09 -2.44
C VAL A 106 -11.32 1.24 -1.74
N LEU A 107 -10.65 1.44 -0.60
CA LEU A 107 -10.76 2.66 0.21
C LEU A 107 -9.65 3.66 -0.11
N ILE A 108 -8.42 3.17 -0.29
CA ILE A 108 -7.27 3.97 -0.73
C ILE A 108 -6.65 3.26 -1.93
N LYS A 109 -6.24 4.06 -2.91
CA LYS A 109 -5.35 3.65 -3.98
C LYS A 109 -4.37 4.76 -4.29
N ASP A 110 -3.08 4.46 -4.20
CA ASP A 110 -1.99 5.37 -4.56
C ASP A 110 -0.98 4.65 -5.46
N GLU A 111 -0.92 5.10 -6.72
CA GLU A 111 0.00 4.64 -7.77
C GLU A 111 1.13 5.67 -8.04
N SER A 112 1.27 6.68 -7.17
CA SER A 112 2.26 7.78 -7.30
C SER A 112 3.53 7.56 -6.45
N LEU A 113 3.68 6.36 -5.89
CA LEU A 113 4.83 5.95 -5.09
C LEU A 113 5.98 5.52 -6.01
N ASN A 114 7.17 6.09 -5.83
CA ASN A 114 8.23 5.98 -6.84
C ASN A 114 9.59 5.48 -6.29
N GLY A 115 9.66 5.14 -4.99
CA GLY A 115 10.88 4.65 -4.34
C GLY A 115 10.81 3.19 -3.93
N TYR A 116 11.79 2.76 -3.12
CA TYR A 116 11.69 1.55 -2.32
C TYR A 116 10.75 1.80 -1.14
N LEU A 117 9.79 0.92 -0.93
CA LEU A 117 8.60 1.23 -0.12
C LEU A 117 8.64 0.46 1.19
N ASN A 118 8.28 1.07 2.31
CA ASN A 118 8.00 0.33 3.55
C ASN A 118 6.67 0.78 4.14
N LEU A 119 5.92 -0.16 4.70
CA LEU A 119 4.62 0.08 5.34
C LEU A 119 4.73 -0.10 6.85
N ASN A 120 4.08 0.79 7.59
CA ASN A 120 3.82 0.64 9.02
C ASN A 120 2.45 1.25 9.36
N PHE A 121 1.80 0.79 10.42
CA PHE A 121 0.62 1.44 10.97
C PHE A 121 0.99 2.24 12.23
N LYS A 122 0.47 3.47 12.33
CA LYS A 122 0.73 4.35 13.47
C LYS A 122 -0.55 4.95 14.00
N LYS A 123 -0.74 4.89 15.32
CA LYS A 123 -1.75 5.68 16.02
C LYS A 123 -1.13 6.97 16.56
N SER A 124 -1.78 8.10 16.33
CA SER A 124 -1.38 9.38 16.91
C SER A 124 -2.61 10.20 17.28
N GLY A 125 -2.75 10.51 18.57
CA GLY A 125 -4.00 11.10 19.08
C GLY A 125 -5.18 10.14 18.86
N SER A 126 -6.26 10.65 18.27
CA SER A 126 -7.43 9.85 17.90
C SER A 126 -7.28 9.16 16.54
N ARG A 127 -6.30 9.57 15.74
CA ARG A 127 -6.14 9.15 14.34
C ARG A 127 -5.29 7.89 14.21
N ILE A 128 -5.63 7.10 13.21
CA ILE A 128 -4.87 5.92 12.79
C ILE A 128 -4.40 6.14 11.37
N PHE A 129 -3.12 5.88 11.12
CA PHE A 129 -2.49 6.07 9.83
C PHE A 129 -1.88 4.77 9.32
N ALA A 130 -2.04 4.51 8.01
CA ALA A 130 -1.05 3.76 7.28
C ALA A 130 0.08 4.71 6.87
N VAL A 131 1.31 4.34 7.16
CA VAL A 131 2.51 5.15 6.93
C VAL A 131 3.37 4.44 5.90
N ILE A 132 3.60 5.09 4.76
CA ILE A 132 4.52 4.63 3.74
C ILE A 132 5.77 5.50 3.76
N THR A 133 6.93 4.89 3.94
CA THR A 133 8.22 5.54 3.71
C THR A 133 8.77 5.09 2.36
N GLU A 134 9.32 6.03 1.60
CA GLU A 134 9.90 5.82 0.29
C GLU A 134 11.36 6.26 0.28
N ASP A 135 12.27 5.34 -0.05
CA ASP A 135 13.67 5.63 -0.27
C ASP A 135 13.96 5.76 -1.77
N PHE A 136 14.52 6.90 -2.19
CA PHE A 136 14.95 7.15 -3.57
C PHE A 136 16.47 7.09 -3.61
N ILE A 137 17.01 5.99 -4.12
CA ILE A 137 18.45 5.81 -4.28
C ILE A 137 18.80 6.09 -5.75
N SER A 138 19.35 7.27 -6.03
CA SER A 138 19.97 7.54 -7.32
C SER A 138 21.41 7.00 -7.32
N LYS A 139 21.89 6.56 -8.49
CA LYS A 139 23.25 6.04 -8.70
C LYS A 139 24.33 7.12 -8.53
N GLU A 140 24.49 7.69 -7.33
CA GLU A 140 25.59 8.59 -6.89
C GLU A 140 25.33 10.12 -6.89
N VAL A 141 24.09 10.57 -7.12
CA VAL A 141 23.81 12.03 -7.24
C VAL A 141 22.98 12.59 -6.10
N VAL A 142 21.93 11.87 -5.70
CA VAL A 142 21.01 12.31 -4.66
C VAL A 142 20.33 11.10 -4.02
N ASN A 143 20.28 11.08 -2.69
CA ASN A 143 19.39 10.22 -1.93
C ASN A 143 18.26 11.09 -1.38
N LEU A 144 17.02 10.67 -1.59
CA LEU A 144 15.85 11.30 -0.99
C LEU A 144 15.10 10.28 -0.15
N LYS A 145 14.42 10.76 0.89
CA LYS A 145 13.35 10.01 1.54
C LYS A 145 12.07 10.80 1.55
N ARG A 146 10.95 10.12 1.37
CA ARG A 146 9.60 10.69 1.47
C ARG A 146 8.78 9.86 2.44
N ILE A 147 7.93 10.52 3.21
CA ILE A 147 6.95 9.85 4.06
C ILE A 147 5.55 10.26 3.64
N SER A 148 4.64 9.30 3.65
CA SER A 148 3.22 9.48 3.34
C SER A 148 2.39 8.90 4.48
N TYR A 149 1.46 9.69 5.03
CA TYR A 149 0.47 9.25 6.00
C TYR A 149 -0.88 9.24 5.32
N TYR A 150 -1.51 8.07 5.32
CA TYR A 150 -2.88 7.89 4.87
C TYR A 150 -3.75 7.71 6.10
N SER A 151 -4.74 8.59 6.26
CA SER A 151 -5.71 8.49 7.35
C SER A 151 -6.60 7.28 7.12
N LEU A 152 -6.87 6.50 8.16
CA LEU A 152 -7.79 5.36 8.15
C LEU A 152 -9.02 5.64 9.03
N GLU A 153 -9.55 6.85 8.95
CA GLU A 153 -10.72 7.26 9.74
C GLU A 153 -12.02 6.70 9.14
N ASN A 154 -12.98 6.39 10.02
CA ASN A 154 -14.26 5.80 9.65
C ASN A 154 -14.90 6.59 8.49
N HIS A 155 -14.98 5.92 7.34
CA HIS A 155 -15.64 6.34 6.10
C HIS A 155 -14.85 7.27 5.15
N ASN A 156 -13.73 7.87 5.57
CA ASN A 156 -12.89 8.70 4.71
C ASN A 156 -11.42 8.33 4.89
N SER A 157 -10.95 7.42 4.04
CA SER A 157 -9.54 7.03 3.98
C SER A 157 -8.85 7.76 2.84
N GLU A 158 -7.82 8.57 3.14
CA GLU A 158 -7.15 9.37 2.13
C GLU A 158 -5.71 9.74 2.51
N LEU A 159 -4.95 10.27 1.54
CA LEU A 159 -3.61 10.80 1.78
C LEU A 159 -3.68 12.11 2.58
N ALA A 160 -3.43 12.02 3.88
CA ALA A 160 -3.53 13.14 4.82
C ALA A 160 -2.24 13.96 4.91
N PHE A 161 -1.08 13.39 4.59
CA PHE A 161 0.20 14.10 4.68
C PHE A 161 1.26 13.43 3.82
N ARG A 162 2.03 14.19 3.05
CA ARG A 162 3.19 13.71 2.29
C ARG A 162 4.25 14.79 2.22
N ILE A 163 5.46 14.47 2.65
CA ILE A 163 6.63 15.37 2.58
C ILE A 163 7.89 14.58 2.31
N PHE A 164 8.89 15.22 1.71
CA PHE A 164 10.25 14.71 1.81
C PHE A 164 10.76 14.88 3.24
N THR A 165 11.50 13.90 3.75
CA THR A 165 12.13 13.96 5.07
C THR A 165 13.63 14.06 4.98
N ASP A 166 14.25 13.51 3.94
CA ASP A 166 15.71 13.47 3.83
C ASP A 166 16.11 13.90 2.43
N ILE A 167 17.21 14.67 2.35
CA ILE A 167 17.97 14.88 1.12
C ILE A 167 19.45 14.82 1.44
N ALA A 168 20.17 13.95 0.74
CA ALA A 168 21.62 13.88 0.77
C ALA A 168 22.18 13.96 -0.66
N THR A 169 23.11 14.88 -0.87
CA THR A 169 23.94 15.02 -2.05
C THR A 169 25.40 14.88 -1.64
N ASN A 170 26.33 14.90 -2.61
CA ASN A 170 27.76 14.85 -2.33
C ASN A 170 28.27 16.03 -1.48
N GLU A 171 27.54 17.15 -1.45
CA GLU A 171 27.96 18.38 -0.77
C GLU A 171 27.17 18.68 0.51
N LYS A 172 25.90 18.28 0.55
CA LYS A 172 24.94 18.71 1.57
C LYS A 172 24.03 17.57 1.96
N GLU A 173 23.67 17.55 3.23
CA GLU A 173 22.61 16.71 3.74
C GLU A 173 21.73 17.51 4.69
N ALA A 174 20.44 17.25 4.62
CA ALA A 174 19.43 17.84 5.45
C ALA A 174 18.34 16.81 5.75
N GLU A 175 17.78 16.92 6.94
CA GLU A 175 16.72 16.05 7.45
C GLU A 175 15.61 16.90 8.07
N GLN A 176 14.36 16.58 7.76
CA GLN A 176 13.16 17.09 8.40
C GLN A 176 12.57 16.00 9.30
N ILE A 177 12.79 16.16 10.59
CA ILE A 177 12.33 15.24 11.62
C ILE A 177 10.92 15.64 12.05
N ILE A 178 9.98 14.69 12.02
CA ILE A 178 8.65 14.87 12.63
C ILE A 178 8.79 14.78 14.15
N THR A 179 8.55 15.89 14.85
CA THR A 179 8.71 15.99 16.30
C THR A 179 7.41 15.87 17.07
N GLY A 180 6.26 16.02 16.40
CA GLY A 180 4.95 15.81 17.02
C GLY A 180 3.84 15.69 15.98
N ILE A 181 2.87 14.82 16.27
CA ILE A 181 1.67 14.63 15.45
C ILE A 181 0.46 14.65 16.41
N SER A 182 -0.47 15.56 16.17
CA SER A 182 -1.77 15.61 16.84
C SER A 182 -2.90 15.67 15.81
N ASP A 183 -4.13 15.63 16.29
CA ASP A 183 -5.32 15.69 15.44
C ASP A 183 -5.43 17.01 14.65
N SER A 184 -4.73 18.07 15.11
CA SER A 184 -4.79 19.42 14.55
C SER A 184 -3.50 19.89 13.86
N LEU A 185 -2.34 19.30 14.18
CA LEU A 185 -1.07 19.72 13.57
C LEU A 185 -0.01 18.62 13.52
N ILE A 186 0.90 18.76 12.57
CA ILE A 186 2.19 18.07 12.52
C ILE A 186 3.29 19.11 12.68
N THR A 187 4.16 18.91 13.66
CA THR A 187 5.34 19.76 13.89
C THR A 187 6.59 19.02 13.43
N THR A 188 7.47 19.77 12.77
CA THR A 188 8.74 19.25 12.26
C THR A 188 9.89 20.19 12.56
N ASN A 189 11.10 19.65 12.61
CA ASN A 189 12.35 20.40 12.68
C ASN A 189 13.27 19.97 11.55
N ILE A 190 13.84 20.95 10.84
CA ILE A 190 14.83 20.75 9.79
C ILE A 190 16.22 20.95 10.37
N ILE A 191 17.09 19.97 10.16
CA ILE A 191 18.48 19.91 10.61
C ILE A 191 19.37 19.79 9.37
N PHE A 192 20.55 20.42 9.41
CA PHE A 192 21.55 20.37 8.36
C PHE A 192 22.84 19.79 8.91
N THR A 193 23.57 18.97 8.15
CA THR A 193 24.80 18.31 8.63
C THR A 193 25.99 19.26 8.80
N LYS A 194 25.99 20.42 8.10
CA LYS A 194 26.99 21.49 8.25
C LYS A 194 26.31 22.85 8.44
N PRO A 195 25.57 23.06 9.54
CA PRO A 195 24.92 24.33 9.75
C PRO A 195 26.00 25.35 10.09
N LYS A 196 26.17 26.39 9.25
CA LYS A 196 27.10 27.48 9.56
C LYS A 196 26.84 28.11 10.94
N ASP A 197 25.58 28.03 11.41
CA ASP A 197 25.11 28.72 12.62
C ASP A 197 24.34 27.81 13.62
N GLY A 198 24.36 26.48 13.47
CA GLY A 198 23.65 25.56 14.38
C GLY A 198 22.11 25.70 14.45
N ARG A 199 21.49 26.50 13.58
CA ARG A 199 20.04 26.79 13.64
C ARG A 199 19.22 25.65 13.02
N SER A 200 18.27 25.11 13.78
CA SER A 200 17.19 24.30 13.24
C SER A 200 16.05 25.19 12.77
N LEU A 201 15.36 24.77 11.70
CA LEU A 201 14.16 25.47 11.20
C LEU A 201 12.92 24.67 11.55
N LYS A 202 11.94 25.31 12.18
CA LYS A 202 10.66 24.69 12.50
C LYS A 202 9.66 24.91 11.37
N ASP A 203 8.98 23.84 10.95
CA ASP A 203 7.81 23.91 10.08
C ASP A 203 6.59 23.26 10.76
N VAL A 204 5.42 23.85 10.56
CA VAL A 204 4.16 23.43 11.18
C VAL A 204 3.11 23.27 10.10
N PHE A 205 2.53 22.07 10.04
CA PHE A 205 1.47 21.71 9.13
C PHE A 205 0.16 21.65 9.92
N ASN A 206 -0.78 22.54 9.63
CA ASN A 206 -2.09 22.55 10.29
C ASN A 206 -3.04 21.64 9.53
N TYR A 207 -3.88 20.89 10.25
CA TYR A 207 -4.92 20.08 9.62
C TYR A 207 -5.98 21.00 9.01
N ASN A 208 -6.16 20.90 7.70
CA ASN A 208 -7.20 21.60 6.98
C ASN A 208 -8.38 20.66 6.78
N ILE A 209 -9.52 20.96 7.42
CA ILE A 209 -10.72 20.12 7.37
C ILE A 209 -11.30 20.06 5.95
N GLY A 210 -11.31 21.17 5.21
CA GLY A 210 -11.87 21.22 3.86
C GLY A 210 -11.05 20.43 2.83
N LEU A 211 -9.75 20.25 3.08
CA LEU A 211 -8.85 19.44 2.24
C LEU A 211 -8.54 18.07 2.86
N GLN A 212 -9.05 17.82 4.06
CA GLN A 212 -8.79 16.63 4.89
C GLN A 212 -7.30 16.23 4.97
N LYS A 213 -6.41 17.22 5.04
CA LYS A 213 -4.96 16.99 5.04
C LYS A 213 -4.20 18.04 5.84
N TYR A 214 -3.00 17.67 6.30
CA TYR A 214 -2.07 18.58 6.96
C TYR A 214 -1.34 19.43 5.93
N VAL A 215 -1.44 20.76 6.06
CA VAL A 215 -0.84 21.73 5.12
C VAL A 215 0.04 22.74 5.85
N SER A 216 1.20 23.04 5.28
CA SER A 216 2.04 24.16 5.71
C SER A 216 1.96 25.27 4.67
N ASN A 217 1.85 26.51 5.13
CA ASN A 217 1.95 27.69 4.28
C ASN A 217 3.39 27.96 3.79
N LYS A 218 4.38 27.31 4.42
CA LYS A 218 5.80 27.52 4.12
C LYS A 218 6.38 26.36 3.31
N ASN A 219 6.02 25.13 3.68
CA ASN A 219 6.55 23.89 3.12
C ASN A 219 8.08 23.95 2.89
N LEU A 220 8.81 24.22 3.98
CA LEU A 220 10.19 24.67 3.95
C LEU A 220 11.13 23.62 3.34
N PHE A 221 10.90 22.34 3.65
CA PHE A 221 11.78 21.27 3.22
C PHE A 221 11.54 20.85 1.77
N ASP A 222 10.28 20.76 1.31
CA ASP A 222 10.01 20.51 -0.11
C ASP A 222 10.63 21.60 -1.00
N SER A 223 10.55 22.86 -0.55
CA SER A 223 11.21 23.99 -1.22
C SER A 223 12.74 23.84 -1.26
N LEU A 224 13.34 23.34 -0.18
CA LEU A 224 14.76 22.99 -0.11
C LEU A 224 15.09 21.87 -1.10
N VAL A 225 14.33 20.77 -1.10
CA VAL A 225 14.54 19.62 -1.99
C VAL A 225 14.50 20.05 -3.45
N VAL A 226 13.46 20.78 -3.87
CA VAL A 226 13.34 21.28 -5.24
C VAL A 226 14.53 22.17 -5.63
N ARG A 227 15.01 23.02 -4.72
CA ARG A 227 16.17 23.88 -4.97
C ARG A 227 17.45 23.07 -5.16
N GLU A 228 17.72 22.11 -4.27
CA GLU A 228 18.94 21.30 -4.37
C GLU A 228 18.90 20.38 -5.59
N LEU A 229 17.73 19.82 -5.94
CA LEU A 229 17.56 19.05 -7.19
C LEU A 229 17.82 19.91 -8.43
N ARG A 230 17.32 21.14 -8.49
CA ARG A 230 17.58 22.05 -9.62
C ARG A 230 19.04 22.49 -9.73
N ALA A 231 19.79 22.47 -8.64
CA ALA A 231 21.21 22.81 -8.64
C ALA A 231 22.09 21.70 -9.26
N ILE A 232 21.57 20.48 -9.37
CA ILE A 232 22.26 19.35 -10.00
C ILE A 232 22.28 19.59 -11.52
N LYS A 233 23.45 19.94 -12.05
CA LYS A 233 23.66 20.30 -13.47
C LYS A 233 23.59 19.12 -14.45
N THR A 234 23.56 17.87 -13.96
CA THR A 234 23.69 16.64 -14.75
C THR A 234 22.58 15.66 -14.42
N PHE A 235 21.35 15.94 -14.87
CA PHE A 235 20.40 14.86 -15.15
C PHE A 235 20.61 14.45 -16.60
N SER A 236 21.27 13.31 -16.82
CA SER A 236 21.38 12.75 -18.16
C SER A 236 20.03 12.16 -18.56
N ASP A 237 19.41 12.68 -19.62
CA ASP A 237 18.12 12.22 -20.15
C ASP A 237 18.11 10.72 -20.54
N LYS A 238 19.28 10.08 -20.62
CA LYS A 238 19.45 8.67 -20.97
C LYS A 238 18.87 7.67 -19.95
N ASN A 239 18.44 8.11 -18.76
CA ASN A 239 17.94 7.24 -17.70
C ASN A 239 16.45 7.47 -17.36
N LEU A 240 15.70 8.19 -18.19
CA LEU A 240 14.25 8.31 -18.02
C LEU A 240 13.60 6.94 -18.24
N ILE A 241 12.92 6.42 -17.22
CA ILE A 241 12.12 5.20 -17.35
C ILE A 241 10.88 5.56 -18.15
N ILE A 242 10.84 5.13 -19.42
CA ILE A 242 9.68 5.30 -20.29
C ILE A 242 8.82 4.04 -20.16
N ASP A 243 7.55 4.21 -19.79
CA ASP A 243 6.57 3.12 -19.80
C ASP A 243 6.27 2.71 -21.25
N THR A 244 6.72 1.52 -21.65
CA THR A 244 6.43 0.94 -22.97
C THR A 244 5.21 0.02 -22.94
N THR A 245 4.56 -0.15 -21.78
CA THR A 245 3.45 -1.10 -21.59
C THR A 245 2.06 -0.46 -21.67
N ARG A 246 1.96 0.87 -21.66
CA ARG A 246 0.73 1.59 -22.00
C ARG A 246 0.60 1.75 -23.51
N ASN A 247 -0.05 0.77 -24.15
CA ASN A 247 -0.70 1.04 -25.43
C ASN A 247 -1.97 1.85 -25.15
N TYR A 248 -2.01 3.10 -25.62
CA TYR A 248 -3.22 3.94 -25.62
C TYR A 248 -4.29 3.35 -26.55
#